data_AF-A0A7T1HUG8-F1
#
_entry.id   AF-A0A7T1HUG8-F1
#
_cell.length_a   1.000
_cell.length_b   1.000
_cell.length_c   1.000
_cell.angle_alpha   90.00
_cell.angle_beta   90.00
_cell.angle_gamma   90.00
#
_symmetry.space_group_name_H-M   'P 1'
#
loop_
_entity.id
_entity.type
_entity.pdbx_description
1 polymer ?
#
loop_
_entity_poly.entity_id
_entity_poly.type
_entity_poly.pdbx_seq_one_letter_code
_entity_poly.pdbx_strand_id
1 'polypeptide(L)'
;MGKVECFSLPNLNLIFYSNDHLPAHFHVIGSKWEIKVYIETTTRSSLHYSIKWSRLRRKTPSAKSLRAIAAKVCDHRLQLLEEWERKVLCEL
;
A
#
# COMPACT_ATOMS: atom_id res chain seq x y z
N MET A 1 -8.19 2.56 11.81
CA MET A 1 -7.80 1.66 10.68
C MET A 1 -8.83 1.80 9.58
N GLY A 2 -8.45 2.36 8.43
CA GLY A 2 -9.34 2.52 7.28
C GLY A 2 -8.90 1.66 6.11
N LYS A 3 -9.80 0.95 5.44
CA LYS A 3 -9.49 0.29 4.16
C LYS A 3 -9.22 1.34 3.09
N VAL A 4 -8.35 1.02 2.13
CA VAL A 4 -8.24 1.81 0.89
C VAL A 4 -9.50 1.61 0.06
N GLU A 5 -10.12 2.70 -0.39
CA GLU A 5 -11.40 2.74 -1.11
C GLU A 5 -11.23 3.10 -2.59
N CYS A 6 -10.23 3.91 -2.94
CA CYS A 6 -10.03 4.38 -4.32
C CYS A 6 -9.69 3.25 -5.31
N PHE A 7 -9.19 2.10 -4.85
CA PHE A 7 -9.07 0.89 -5.67
C PHE A 7 -9.00 -0.39 -4.83
N SER A 8 -9.15 -1.53 -5.51
CA SER A 8 -8.93 -2.86 -4.93
C SER A 8 -8.07 -3.73 -5.85
N LEU A 9 -7.47 -4.77 -5.25
CA LEU A 9 -6.74 -5.82 -5.97
C LEU A 9 -7.19 -7.19 -5.46
N PRO A 10 -7.52 -8.15 -6.35
CA PRO A 10 -7.98 -9.47 -5.92
C PRO A 10 -6.98 -10.15 -4.98
N ASN A 11 -7.50 -10.73 -3.90
CA ASN A 11 -6.73 -11.46 -2.88
C ASN A 11 -5.72 -10.63 -2.08
N LEU A 12 -5.80 -9.30 -2.13
CA LEU A 12 -4.99 -8.38 -1.33
C LEU A 12 -5.91 -7.50 -0.46
N ASN A 13 -5.54 -7.35 0.81
CA ASN A 13 -6.17 -6.35 1.67
C ASN A 13 -5.31 -5.10 1.68
N LEU A 14 -5.94 -3.95 1.44
CA LEU A 14 -5.29 -2.63 1.36
C LEU A 14 -5.78 -1.78 2.53
N ILE A 15 -4.87 -1.32 3.38
CA ILE A 15 -5.24 -0.70 4.66
C ILE A 15 -4.34 0.49 4.97
N PHE A 16 -4.95 1.54 5.53
CA PHE A 16 -4.29 2.60 6.27
C PHE A 16 -4.40 2.33 7.77
N TYR A 17 -3.25 2.21 8.45
CA TYR A 17 -3.23 2.23 9.91
C TYR A 17 -3.19 3.69 10.39
N SER A 18 -3.82 3.97 11.53
CA SER A 18 -3.94 5.33 12.08
C SER A 18 -2.66 5.84 12.74
N ASN A 19 -1.72 4.95 13.08
CA ASN A 19 -0.40 5.28 13.61
C ASN A 19 0.68 5.42 12.52
N ASP A 20 0.27 5.32 11.24
CA ASP A 20 1.15 5.23 10.10
C ASP A 20 1.27 6.60 9.42
N HIS A 21 1.91 7.52 10.14
CA HIS A 21 2.18 8.89 9.72
C HIS A 21 3.18 8.97 8.53
N LEU A 22 3.81 10.14 8.36
CA LEU A 22 4.74 10.41 7.27
C LEU A 22 5.90 9.39 7.18
N PRO A 23 6.40 9.09 5.97
CA PRO A 23 5.90 9.55 4.65
C PRO A 23 4.59 8.86 4.25
N ALA A 24 3.78 9.44 3.35
CA ALA A 24 2.48 8.88 2.97
C ALA A 24 2.59 7.46 2.39
N HIS A 25 1.87 6.51 3.00
CA HIS A 25 1.95 5.09 2.65
C HIS A 25 0.68 4.33 3.04
N PHE A 26 0.56 3.11 2.51
CA PHE A 26 -0.47 2.15 2.90
C PHE A 26 0.10 0.75 2.97
N HIS A 27 -0.65 -0.14 3.62
CA HIS A 27 -0.27 -1.52 3.82
C HIS A 27 -0.98 -2.42 2.82
N VAL A 28 -0.21 -3.30 2.21
CA VAL A 28 -0.71 -4.36 1.34
C VAL A 28 -0.47 -5.68 2.05
N ILE A 29 -1.56 -6.37 2.38
CA ILE A 29 -1.54 -7.65 3.10
C ILE A 29 -1.95 -8.75 2.13
N GLY A 30 -1.01 -9.64 1.84
CA GLY A 30 -1.26 -10.91 1.17
C GLY A 30 -1.45 -12.05 2.16
N SER A 31 -1.66 -13.27 1.65
CA SER A 31 -1.96 -14.44 2.50
C SER A 31 -0.89 -14.79 3.55
N LYS A 32 0.38 -14.42 3.31
CA LYS A 32 1.52 -14.80 4.16
C LYS A 32 2.60 -13.70 4.27
N TRP A 33 2.28 -12.47 3.86
CA TRP A 33 3.21 -11.35 3.86
C TRP A 33 2.47 -10.03 3.96
N GLU A 34 3.17 -9.03 4.43
CA GLU A 34 2.72 -7.64 4.46
C GLU A 34 3.86 -6.72 4.03
N ILE A 35 3.52 -5.76 3.18
CA ILE A 35 4.43 -4.70 2.76
C ILE A 35 3.81 -3.34 3.04
N LYS A 36 4.68 -2.36 3.30
CA LYS A 36 4.35 -0.94 3.38
C LYS A 36 4.75 -0.29 2.06
N VAL A 37 3.79 0.31 1.36
CA VAL A 37 3.96 0.91 0.02
C VAL A 37 3.92 2.43 0.12
N TYR A 38 4.98 3.09 -0.34
CA TYR A 38 5.13 4.55 -0.30
C TYR A 38 4.50 5.18 -1.55
N ILE A 39 3.52 6.06 -1.34
CA ILE A 39 2.63 6.54 -2.41
C ILE A 39 3.37 7.48 -3.38
N GLU A 40 4.03 8.50 -2.84
CA GLU A 40 4.66 9.57 -3.63
C GLU A 40 5.81 9.06 -4.48
N THR A 41 6.65 8.19 -3.90
CA THR A 41 7.90 7.71 -4.52
C THR A 41 7.72 6.49 -5.42
N THR A 42 6.53 5.90 -5.47
CA THR A 42 6.23 4.80 -6.39
C THR A 42 6.10 5.32 -7.82
N THR A 43 6.73 4.66 -8.78
CA THR A 43 6.63 4.98 -10.21
C THR A 43 5.97 3.84 -10.97
N ARG A 44 5.62 4.07 -12.25
CA ARG A 44 4.99 3.02 -13.07
C ARG A 44 5.93 1.84 -13.36
N SER A 45 7.25 2.09 -13.33
CA SER A 45 8.29 1.10 -13.55
C SER A 45 8.80 0.44 -12.27
N SER A 46 8.62 1.07 -11.09
CA SER A 46 9.14 0.55 -9.82
C SER A 46 8.23 0.88 -8.64
N LEU A 47 7.86 -0.16 -7.88
CA LEU A 47 7.16 -0.01 -6.61
C LEU A 47 8.16 0.36 -5.51
N HIS A 48 7.95 1.46 -4.80
CA HIS A 48 8.72 1.75 -3.60
C HIS A 48 8.00 1.16 -2.37
N TYR A 49 8.61 0.15 -1.75
CA TYR A 49 8.00 -0.54 -0.61
C TYR A 49 9.06 -1.08 0.37
N SER A 50 8.61 -1.39 1.59
CA SER A 50 9.38 -2.14 2.58
C SER A 50 8.59 -3.35 3.07
N ILE A 51 9.29 -4.43 3.45
CA ILE A 51 8.66 -5.64 4.00
C ILE A 51 8.38 -5.39 5.49
N LYS A 52 7.12 -5.50 5.91
CA LYS A 52 6.76 -5.41 7.33
C LYS A 52 6.88 -6.75 8.03
N TRP A 53 6.32 -7.81 7.45
CA TRP A 53 6.50 -9.17 7.95
C TRP A 53 6.26 -10.23 6.86
N SER A 54 6.80 -11.44 7.07
CA SER A 54 6.48 -12.63 6.25
C SER A 54 6.44 -13.88 7.13
N ARG A 55 5.41 -14.72 6.96
CA ARG A 55 5.17 -15.92 7.81
C ARG A 55 6.17 -17.06 7.57
N LEU A 56 6.85 -17.03 6.44
CA LEU A 56 7.85 -18.01 6.02
C LEU A 56 9.03 -17.23 5.46
N ARG A 57 10.26 -17.55 5.90
CA ARG A 57 11.48 -17.01 5.29
C ARG A 57 11.34 -17.13 3.77
N ARG A 58 11.33 -15.99 3.06
CA ARG A 58 11.21 -15.85 1.58
C ARG A 58 9.81 -15.82 0.97
N LYS A 59 8.71 -15.70 1.72
CA LYS A 59 7.42 -15.34 1.09
C LYS A 59 7.32 -13.82 0.92
N THR A 60 7.63 -13.38 -0.30
CA THR A 60 7.51 -12.00 -0.76
C THR A 60 6.36 -11.87 -1.75
N PRO A 61 5.88 -10.65 -2.04
CA PRO A 61 4.95 -10.41 -3.12
C PRO A 61 5.54 -10.89 -4.46
N SER A 62 4.73 -11.48 -5.33
CA SER A 62 5.18 -11.87 -6.66
C SER A 62 5.51 -10.64 -7.52
N ALA A 63 6.39 -10.77 -8.51
CA ALA A 63 6.67 -9.68 -9.45
C ALA A 63 5.40 -9.18 -10.17
N LYS A 64 4.44 -10.08 -10.45
CA LYS A 64 3.12 -9.71 -11.01
C LYS A 64 2.33 -8.84 -10.05
N SER A 65 2.30 -9.20 -8.76
CA SER A 65 1.64 -8.41 -7.71
C SER A 65 2.29 -7.04 -7.57
N LEU A 66 3.63 -6.97 -7.51
CA LEU A 66 4.36 -5.70 -7.40
C LEU A 66 4.04 -4.74 -8.55
N ARG A 67 4.04 -5.25 -9.79
CA ARG A 67 3.67 -4.44 -10.98
C ARG A 67 2.21 -3.97 -10.93
N ALA A 68 1.29 -4.85 -10.53
CA ALA A 68 -0.13 -4.49 -10.42
C ALA A 68 -0.36 -3.40 -9.36
N ILE A 69 0.33 -3.49 -8.22
CA ILE A 69 0.28 -2.47 -7.16
C ILE A 69 0.85 -1.15 -7.68
N ALA A 70 2.04 -1.17 -8.31
CA ALA A 70 2.67 0.05 -8.84
C ALA A 70 1.79 0.77 -9.87
N ALA A 71 1.17 0.02 -10.78
CA ALA A 71 0.22 0.56 -11.75
C ALA A 71 -0.96 1.25 -11.06
N LYS A 72 -1.60 0.58 -10.08
CA LYS A 72 -2.73 1.16 -9.35
C LYS A 72 -2.36 2.39 -8.54
N VAL A 73 -1.20 2.39 -7.88
CA VAL A 73 -0.70 3.57 -7.15
C VAL A 73 -0.50 4.74 -8.11
N CYS A 74 0.02 4.51 -9.32
CA CYS A 74 0.19 5.58 -10.30
C CYS A 74 -1.15 6.07 -10.88
N ASP A 75 -2.06 5.15 -11.22
CA ASP A 75 -3.36 5.47 -11.82
C ASP A 75 -4.29 6.23 -10.84
N HIS A 76 -4.11 6.02 -9.52
CA HIS A 76 -4.97 6.59 -8.48
C HIS A 76 -4.20 7.49 -7.49
N ARG A 77 -3.00 7.97 -7.84
CA ARG A 77 -2.09 8.63 -6.87
C ARG A 77 -2.75 9.75 -6.07
N LEU A 78 -3.44 10.67 -6.77
CA LEU A 78 -4.07 11.82 -6.13
C LEU A 78 -5.17 11.38 -5.15
N GLN A 79 -6.08 10.51 -5.61
CA GLN A 79 -7.17 9.96 -4.78
C GLN A 79 -6.64 9.21 -3.57
N LEU A 80 -5.54 8.47 -3.73
CA LEU A 80 -4.92 7.71 -2.65
C LEU A 80 -4.27 8.62 -1.60
N LEU A 81 -3.68 9.74 -2.01
CA LEU A 81 -3.13 10.75 -1.10
C LEU A 81 -4.24 11.47 -0.33
N GLU A 82 -5.28 11.95 -1.02
CA GLU A 82 -6.44 12.58 -0.39
C GLU A 82 -7.12 11.64 0.63
N GLU A 83 -7.22 10.36 0.27
CA GLU A 83 -7.78 9.33 1.15
C GLU A 83 -6.88 9.07 2.37
N TRP A 84 -5.56 9.01 2.18
CA TRP A 84 -4.59 8.87 3.26
C TRP A 84 -4.65 10.09 4.22
N GLU A 85 -4.64 11.32 3.70
CA GLU A 85 -4.74 12.54 4.49
C GLU A 85 -6.01 12.53 5.36
N ARG A 86 -7.17 12.24 4.75
CA ARG A 86 -8.46 12.18 5.44
C ARG A 86 -8.50 11.13 6.55
N LYS A 87 -7.90 9.96 6.34
CA LYS A 87 -8.02 8.80 7.25
C LYS A 87 -6.87 8.67 8.26
N VAL A 88 -5.74 9.32 8.01
CA VAL A 88 -4.53 9.16 8.82
C VAL A 88 -4.10 10.47 9.48
N LEU A 89 -4.26 11.62 8.81
CA LEU A 89 -3.89 12.92 9.39
C LEU A 89 -5.07 13.63 10.06
N CYS A 90 -6.28 13.51 9.52
CA CYS A 90 -7.46 14.20 10.06
C CYS A 90 -8.21 13.43 11.17
N GLU A 91 -7.85 12.18 11.47
CA GLU A 91 -8.37 11.44 12.64
C GLU A 91 -7.59 11.76 13.95
N LEU A 92 -7.05 12.98 14.07
CA LEU A 92 -6.40 13.50 15.30
C LEU A 92 -7.40 14.17 16.24
#